data_AF-A0A1V6P7E5-F1
#
_entry.id   AF-A0A1V6P7E5-F1
#
_cell.length_a   1.000
_cell.length_b   1.000
_cell.length_c   1.000
_cell.angle_alpha   90.00
_cell.angle_beta   90.00
_cell.angle_gamma   90.00
#
_symmetry.space_group_name_H-M   'P 1'
#
loop_
_entity.id
_entity.type
_entity.pdbx_description
1 polymer ?
#
loop_
_entity_poly.entity_id
_entity_poly.type
_entity_poly.pdbx_seq_one_letter_code
_entity_poly.pdbx_strand_id
1 'polypeptide(L)'
;MSISILRISKSPYKSALFAVSQKSESIERPTHGPIGIPTSSTIFLAATLRFSQHPAMFKPTNALFGGLLWKTPWRLSAPQKARQRKRLRAVDRVVDTVSAALERNGHTTKAVKRWYAEMPREEEMLPKDKYTLFDKKEKSYRKSIHKLPKWTRVSQRVNPPGF
;
A
#
# COMPACT_ATOMS: atom_id res chain seq x y z
N MET A 1 2.23 49.44 23.33
CA MET A 1 2.86 48.14 23.03
C MET A 1 2.10 47.06 23.78
N SER A 2 1.26 46.28 23.09
CA SER A 2 0.42 45.25 23.70
C SER A 2 0.74 43.90 23.06
N ILE A 3 1.23 42.96 23.87
CA ILE A 3 1.58 41.60 23.48
C ILE A 3 0.32 40.73 23.68
N SER A 4 -0.30 40.31 22.59
CA SER A 4 -1.45 39.39 22.61
C SER A 4 -0.95 37.94 22.61
N ILE A 5 -1.15 37.26 23.74
CA ILE A 5 -0.84 35.84 23.94
C ILE A 5 -1.93 34.99 23.25
N LEU A 6 -1.53 34.22 22.23
CA LEU A 6 -2.43 33.34 21.47
C LEU A 6 -2.72 32.03 22.24
N ARG A 7 -4.02 31.74 22.36
CA ARG A 7 -4.64 30.56 22.97
C ARG A 7 -4.16 29.25 22.33
N ILE A 8 -3.79 28.30 23.19
CA ILE A 8 -3.59 26.88 22.86
C ILE A 8 -4.96 26.20 22.76
N SER A 9 -5.32 25.67 21.59
CA SER A 9 -6.52 24.86 21.38
C SER A 9 -6.31 23.43 21.90
N LYS A 10 -7.24 22.95 22.74
CA LYS A 10 -7.28 21.58 23.24
C LYS A 10 -7.87 20.65 22.18
N SER A 11 -7.21 19.52 21.96
CA SER A 11 -7.59 18.41 21.07
C SER A 11 -8.86 17.67 21.53
N PRO A 12 -9.80 17.31 20.64
CA PRO A 12 -11.07 16.69 20.99
C PRO A 12 -11.07 15.17 20.73
N TYR A 13 -10.29 14.38 21.49
CA TYR A 13 -10.38 12.92 21.40
C TYR A 13 -10.20 12.30 22.79
N LYS A 14 -11.28 12.29 23.57
CA LYS A 14 -11.37 11.59 24.85
C LYS A 14 -12.83 11.21 25.12
N SER A 15 -13.30 10.09 24.55
CA SER A 15 -14.40 9.26 25.09
C SER A 15 -14.84 8.20 24.07
N ALA A 16 -14.43 6.95 24.28
CA ALA A 16 -15.15 5.78 23.77
C ALA A 16 -14.69 4.56 24.58
N LEU A 17 -15.10 4.53 25.85
CA LEU A 17 -15.03 3.35 26.70
C LEU A 17 -16.46 2.81 26.86
N PHE A 18 -16.56 1.49 26.73
CA PHE A 18 -17.56 0.62 27.35
C PHE A 18 -19.03 0.70 26.88
N ALA A 19 -19.43 -0.30 26.10
CA ALA A 19 -20.76 -0.91 26.19
C ALA A 19 -20.68 -2.36 25.65
N VAL A 20 -20.43 -3.33 26.54
CA VAL A 20 -20.66 -4.76 26.28
C VAL A 20 -22.12 -5.03 26.64
N SER A 21 -22.96 -5.24 25.62
CA SER A 21 -24.36 -5.62 25.77
C SER A 21 -24.46 -7.15 25.76
N GLN A 22 -24.80 -7.71 26.93
CA GLN A 22 -25.15 -9.11 27.12
C GLN A 22 -26.54 -9.35 26.52
N LYS A 23 -26.63 -10.15 25.45
CA LYS A 23 -27.89 -10.67 24.92
C LYS A 23 -27.94 -12.17 25.22
N SER A 24 -28.66 -12.52 26.28
CA SER A 24 -28.99 -13.90 26.63
C SER A 24 -30.10 -14.39 25.71
N GLU A 25 -29.77 -15.30 24.80
CA GLU A 25 -30.72 -15.96 23.92
C GLU A 25 -31.01 -17.36 24.47
N SER A 26 -32.24 -17.54 24.96
CA SER A 26 -32.78 -18.78 25.50
C SER A 26 -33.05 -19.77 24.36
N ILE A 27 -32.29 -20.87 24.35
CA ILE A 27 -32.48 -21.99 23.41
C ILE A 27 -33.54 -22.93 23.99
N GLU A 28 -34.69 -23.00 23.32
CA GLU A 28 -35.72 -23.99 23.60
C GLU A 28 -35.23 -25.40 23.22
N ARG A 29 -35.50 -26.38 24.10
CA ARG A 29 -35.19 -27.80 23.87
C ARG A 29 -36.24 -28.41 22.94
N PRO A 30 -35.85 -29.12 21.86
CA PRO A 30 -36.81 -29.90 21.08
C PRO A 30 -37.23 -31.14 21.86
N THR A 31 -38.54 -31.35 21.93
CA THR A 31 -39.20 -32.53 22.48
C THR A 31 -38.97 -33.74 21.56
N HIS A 32 -38.36 -34.81 22.09
CA HIS A 32 -38.28 -36.08 21.39
C HIS A 32 -39.56 -36.88 21.65
N GLY A 33 -40.33 -37.14 20.59
CA GLY A 33 -41.45 -38.08 20.61
C GLY A 33 -41.00 -39.54 20.77
N PRO A 34 -41.92 -40.46 21.14
CA PRO A 34 -41.57 -41.82 21.54
C PRO A 34 -41.13 -42.69 20.37
N ILE A 35 -40.03 -43.43 20.59
CA ILE A 35 -39.47 -44.41 19.67
C ILE A 35 -40.28 -45.71 19.79
N GLY A 36 -40.99 -46.08 18.72
CA GLY A 36 -41.61 -47.39 18.56
C GLY A 36 -40.57 -48.45 18.18
N ILE A 37 -40.60 -49.58 18.89
CA ILE A 37 -39.78 -50.77 18.61
C ILE A 37 -40.62 -51.71 17.73
N PRO A 38 -40.09 -52.19 16.58
CA PRO A 38 -40.58 -53.42 15.99
C PRO A 38 -39.67 -54.61 16.35
N THR A 39 -40.34 -55.65 16.80
CA THR A 39 -39.81 -56.96 17.20
C THR A 39 -39.42 -57.83 16.02
N SER A 40 -38.36 -58.61 16.26
CA SER A 40 -38.03 -59.94 15.73
C SER A 40 -37.84 -60.23 14.23
N SER A 41 -36.70 -60.91 14.01
CA SER A 41 -36.44 -61.95 13.01
C SER A 41 -36.50 -61.56 11.54
N THR A 42 -35.33 -61.54 10.88
CA THR A 42 -34.97 -62.46 9.80
C THR A 42 -33.51 -62.23 9.42
N ILE A 43 -32.71 -63.27 9.57
CA ILE A 43 -31.33 -63.40 9.07
C ILE A 43 -31.42 -63.56 7.56
N PHE A 44 -30.78 -62.69 6.77
CA PHE A 44 -30.36 -63.04 5.41
C PHE A 44 -29.02 -62.38 5.05
N LEU A 45 -28.12 -63.26 4.64
CA LEU A 45 -26.77 -63.07 4.14
C LEU A 45 -26.79 -62.28 2.82
N ALA A 46 -26.12 -61.13 2.77
CA ALA A 46 -25.78 -60.46 1.52
C ALA A 46 -24.45 -59.69 1.67
N ALA A 47 -23.38 -60.33 1.21
CA ALA A 47 -22.09 -59.70 0.97
C ALA A 47 -22.22 -58.76 -0.24
N THR A 48 -22.12 -57.44 -0.01
CA THR A 48 -21.89 -56.45 -1.06
C THR A 48 -20.91 -55.39 -0.56
N LEU A 49 -19.79 -55.31 -1.28
CA LEU A 49 -18.72 -54.33 -1.21
C LEU A 49 -19.24 -52.91 -0.92
N ARG A 50 -18.83 -52.30 0.19
CA ARG A 50 -18.83 -50.84 0.35
C ARG A 50 -17.42 -50.36 0.64
N PHE A 51 -16.85 -49.81 -0.43
CA PHE A 51 -15.76 -48.84 -0.49
C PHE A 51 -15.66 -48.04 0.83
N SER A 52 -14.69 -48.40 1.66
CA SER A 52 -14.38 -47.63 2.86
C SER A 52 -13.80 -46.29 2.42
N GLN A 53 -14.43 -45.23 2.93
CA GLN A 53 -14.18 -43.85 2.61
C GLN A 53 -12.71 -43.49 2.89
N HIS A 54 -12.07 -42.87 1.89
CA HIS A 54 -10.73 -42.30 2.05
C HIS A 54 -10.70 -41.41 3.31
N PRO A 55 -9.72 -41.57 4.22
CA PRO A 55 -9.53 -40.64 5.32
C PRO A 55 -9.34 -39.24 4.72
N ALA A 56 -10.03 -38.26 5.31
CA ALA A 56 -10.04 -36.87 4.91
C ALA A 56 -8.64 -36.40 4.51
N MET A 57 -8.43 -36.29 3.20
CA MET A 57 -7.23 -35.71 2.60
C MET A 57 -7.15 -34.29 3.13
N PHE A 58 -6.13 -34.00 3.95
CA PHE A 58 -5.79 -32.64 4.32
C PHE A 58 -5.73 -31.82 3.04
N LYS A 59 -6.66 -30.86 2.89
CA LYS A 59 -6.61 -29.93 1.76
C LYS A 59 -5.28 -29.20 1.88
N PRO A 60 -4.35 -29.32 0.93
CA PRO A 60 -3.12 -28.55 0.99
C PRO A 60 -3.52 -27.09 1.01
N THR A 61 -3.29 -26.40 2.13
CA THR A 61 -3.36 -24.95 2.16
C THR A 61 -2.29 -24.47 1.19
N ASN A 62 -2.69 -23.63 0.23
CA ASN A 62 -1.74 -23.03 -0.71
C ASN A 62 -0.56 -22.47 0.10
N ALA A 63 0.66 -22.88 -0.24
CA ALA A 63 1.85 -22.30 0.36
C ALA A 63 1.72 -20.77 0.22
N LEU A 64 1.88 -20.04 1.32
CA LEU A 64 1.89 -18.58 1.27
C LEU A 64 3.09 -18.17 0.42
N PHE A 65 2.87 -17.91 -0.88
CA PHE A 65 3.88 -17.41 -1.83
C PHE A 65 4.29 -15.95 -1.53
N GLY A 66 4.38 -15.59 -0.24
CA GLY A 66 4.63 -14.25 0.27
C GLY A 66 5.14 -14.25 1.72
N GLY A 67 5.92 -15.27 2.12
CA GLY A 67 6.43 -15.40 3.49
C GLY A 67 7.40 -14.30 3.94
N LEU A 68 8.07 -13.62 3.00
CA LEU A 68 8.98 -12.51 3.32
C LEU A 68 8.24 -11.17 3.29
N LEU A 69 8.04 -10.58 4.47
CA LEU A 69 7.38 -9.29 4.62
C LEU A 69 8.31 -8.11 4.31
N TRP A 70 8.25 -7.62 3.08
CA TRP A 70 8.85 -6.34 2.70
C TRP A 70 7.95 -5.17 3.10
N LYS A 71 8.04 -4.71 4.36
CA LYS A 71 7.20 -3.63 4.89
C LYS A 71 7.54 -2.27 4.26
N THR A 72 6.99 -2.03 3.07
CA THR A 72 7.11 -0.77 2.34
C THR A 72 5.72 -0.15 2.14
N PRO A 73 5.45 1.04 2.71
CA PRO A 73 4.13 1.66 2.59
C PRO A 73 3.82 2.03 1.14
N TRP A 74 2.54 2.09 0.79
CA TRP A 74 2.11 2.48 -0.56
C TRP A 74 2.26 3.98 -0.84
N ARG A 75 2.36 4.81 0.22
CA ARG A 75 2.49 6.27 0.15
C ARG A 75 3.74 6.78 0.86
N LEU A 76 4.22 7.93 0.41
CA LEU A 76 5.27 8.72 1.07
C LEU A 76 4.71 9.48 2.27
N SER A 77 5.50 9.54 3.36
CA SER A 77 5.20 10.42 4.49
C SER A 77 5.51 11.88 4.18
N ALA A 78 4.90 12.82 4.91
CA ALA A 78 5.15 14.25 4.78
C ALA A 78 6.65 14.65 4.87
N PRO A 79 7.45 14.16 5.83
CA PRO A 79 8.88 14.49 5.88
C PRO A 79 9.65 13.91 4.69
N GLN A 80 9.27 12.74 4.18
CA GLN A 80 9.90 12.20 2.97
C GLN A 80 9.58 13.05 1.73
N LYS A 81 8.35 13.56 1.61
CA LYS A 81 7.98 14.51 0.55
C LYS A 81 8.78 15.81 0.65
N ALA A 82 9.00 16.34 1.85
CA ALA A 82 9.84 17.52 2.06
C ALA A 82 11.30 17.28 1.63
N ARG A 83 11.89 16.13 2.00
CA ARG A 83 13.25 15.75 1.56
C ARG A 83 13.33 15.53 0.06
N GLN A 84 12.28 14.99 -0.57
CA GLN A 84 12.23 14.84 -2.03
C GLN A 84 12.27 16.19 -2.73
N ARG A 85 11.45 17.15 -2.29
CA ARG A 85 11.49 18.53 -2.84
C ARG A 85 12.86 19.17 -2.65
N LYS A 86 13.48 19.00 -1.47
CA LYS A 86 14.84 19.48 -1.21
C LYS A 86 15.86 18.89 -2.19
N ARG A 87 15.78 17.59 -2.50
CA ARG A 87 16.67 16.94 -3.47
C ARG A 87 16.46 17.44 -4.89
N LEU A 88 15.22 17.59 -5.34
CA LEU A 88 14.92 18.11 -6.68
C LEU A 88 15.51 19.52 -6.86
N ARG A 89 15.28 20.41 -5.89
CA ARG A 89 15.88 21.76 -5.88
C ARG A 89 17.39 21.76 -5.80
N ALA A 90 17.98 20.83 -5.06
CA ALA A 90 19.43 20.73 -4.97
C ALA A 90 20.06 20.37 -6.33
N VAL A 91 19.43 19.44 -7.07
CA VAL A 91 19.87 19.11 -8.43
C VAL A 91 19.72 20.31 -9.36
N ASP A 92 18.62 21.07 -9.26
CA ASP A 92 18.41 22.29 -10.06
C ASP A 92 19.53 23.31 -9.84
N ARG A 93 19.86 23.57 -8.57
CA ARG A 93 20.96 24.47 -8.21
C ARG A 93 22.30 24.03 -8.77
N VAL A 94 22.59 22.72 -8.76
CA VAL A 94 23.84 22.20 -9.33
C VAL A 94 23.89 22.50 -10.83
N VAL A 95 22.81 22.23 -11.56
CA VAL A 95 22.76 22.51 -13.01
C VAL A 95 22.93 24.00 -13.28
N ASP A 96 22.32 24.88 -12.48
CA ASP A 96 22.46 26.34 -12.62
C ASP A 96 23.86 26.85 -12.34
N THR A 97 24.52 26.30 -11.32
CA THR A 97 25.91 26.68 -11.04
C THR A 97 26.85 26.25 -12.16
N VAL A 98 26.59 25.08 -12.75
CA VAL A 98 27.39 24.56 -13.87
C VAL A 98 27.13 25.37 -15.13
N SER A 99 25.88 25.70 -15.45
CA SER A 99 25.55 26.52 -16.63
C SER A 99 26.15 27.92 -16.53
N ALA A 100 25.99 28.59 -15.40
CA ALA A 100 26.57 29.92 -15.17
C ALA A 100 28.11 29.92 -15.24
N ALA A 101 28.77 28.87 -14.74
CA ALA A 101 30.23 28.75 -14.85
C ALA A 101 30.69 28.52 -16.29
N LEU A 102 29.95 27.71 -17.07
CA LEU A 102 30.25 27.46 -18.47
C LEU A 102 30.08 28.71 -19.34
N GLU A 103 29.02 29.48 -19.10
CA GLU A 103 28.75 30.74 -19.82
C GLU A 103 29.84 31.78 -19.60
N ARG A 104 30.32 31.95 -18.35
CA ARG A 104 31.44 32.85 -18.04
C ARG A 104 32.72 32.49 -18.77
N ASN A 105 32.94 31.20 -19.03
CA ASN A 105 34.10 30.70 -19.74
C ASN A 105 33.88 30.62 -21.27
N GLY A 106 32.72 31.04 -21.78
CA GLY A 106 32.39 30.96 -23.20
C GLY A 106 32.21 29.53 -23.74
N HIS A 107 31.95 28.55 -22.86
CA HIS A 107 31.76 27.15 -23.24
C HIS A 107 30.30 26.73 -23.07
N THR A 108 29.86 25.73 -23.83
CA THR A 108 28.53 25.11 -23.63
C THR A 108 28.61 23.60 -23.77
N THR A 109 27.80 22.87 -23.01
CA THR A 109 27.74 21.40 -23.08
C THR A 109 26.37 20.93 -23.56
N LYS A 110 26.34 19.85 -24.36
CA LYS A 110 25.10 19.24 -24.85
C LYS A 110 24.21 18.73 -23.72
N ALA A 111 24.81 18.21 -22.65
CA ALA A 111 24.09 17.69 -21.50
C ALA A 111 23.26 18.77 -20.78
N VAL A 112 23.84 19.95 -20.56
CA VAL A 112 23.14 21.07 -19.90
C VAL A 112 22.01 21.61 -20.79
N LYS A 113 22.25 21.77 -22.10
CA LYS A 113 21.20 22.17 -23.06
C LYS A 113 20.04 21.18 -23.09
N ARG A 114 20.36 19.88 -23.17
CA ARG A 114 19.37 18.80 -23.12
C ARG A 114 18.58 18.80 -21.82
N TRP A 115 19.25 19.02 -20.69
CA TRP A 115 18.60 19.09 -19.39
C TRP A 115 17.53 20.18 -19.36
N TYR A 116 17.85 21.40 -19.78
CA TYR A 116 16.88 22.48 -19.81
C TYR A 116 15.72 22.26 -20.80
N ALA A 117 15.94 21.51 -21.88
CA ALA A 117 14.90 21.19 -22.86
C ALA A 117 13.93 20.10 -22.38
N GLU A 118 14.44 19.06 -21.71
CA GLU A 118 13.66 17.86 -21.36
C GLU A 118 13.19 17.84 -19.89
N MET A 119 13.92 18.45 -18.96
CA MET A 119 13.70 18.27 -17.52
C MET A 119 13.07 19.52 -16.88
N PRO A 120 11.83 19.45 -16.36
CA PRO A 120 11.18 20.58 -15.69
C PRO A 120 11.81 20.85 -14.32
N ARG A 121 11.73 22.09 -13.84
CA ARG A 121 12.18 22.46 -12.48
C ARG A 121 11.24 21.95 -11.40
N GLU A 122 11.72 21.89 -10.15
CA GLU A 122 10.86 21.48 -9.03
C GLU A 122 9.60 22.33 -8.91
N GLU A 123 9.67 23.62 -9.22
CA GLU A 123 8.54 24.55 -9.09
C GLU A 123 7.46 24.33 -10.15
N GLU A 124 7.89 24.01 -11.38
CA GLU A 124 7.03 23.73 -12.54
C GLU A 124 6.37 22.35 -12.46
N MET A 125 7.00 21.41 -11.74
CA MET A 125 6.49 20.05 -11.61
C MET A 125 5.18 19.99 -10.83
N LEU A 126 4.23 19.19 -11.33
CA LEU A 126 3.01 18.88 -10.60
C LEU A 126 3.32 18.05 -9.34
N PRO A 127 2.58 18.23 -8.23
CA PRO A 127 2.74 17.39 -7.04
C PRO A 127 2.58 15.89 -7.32
N LYS A 128 1.77 15.51 -8.32
CA LYS A 128 1.59 14.12 -8.75
C LYS A 128 2.92 13.53 -9.23
N ASP A 129 3.64 14.23 -10.10
CA ASP A 129 4.89 13.73 -10.70
C ASP A 129 6.09 13.84 -9.76
N LYS A 130 6.02 14.69 -8.71
CA LYS A 130 7.05 14.74 -7.66
C LYS A 130 7.12 13.46 -6.82
N TYR A 131 5.96 12.82 -6.61
CA TYR A 131 5.81 11.75 -5.63
C TYR A 131 5.39 10.41 -6.25
N THR A 132 4.96 10.41 -7.51
CA THR A 132 4.55 9.21 -8.23
C THR A 132 5.22 9.13 -9.60
N LEU A 133 5.45 7.91 -10.05
CA LEU A 133 6.00 7.57 -11.35
C LEU A 133 5.03 6.67 -12.11
N PHE A 134 5.18 6.63 -13.42
CA PHE A 134 4.44 5.72 -14.27
C PHE A 134 4.90 4.27 -14.08
N ASP A 135 3.95 3.36 -13.86
CA ASP A 135 4.19 1.91 -13.86
C ASP A 135 3.09 1.21 -14.66
N LYS A 136 3.47 0.57 -15.78
CA LYS A 136 2.55 -0.13 -16.69
C LYS A 136 1.73 -1.24 -15.99
N LYS A 137 2.26 -1.80 -14.89
CA LYS A 137 1.66 -2.95 -14.21
C LYS A 137 0.64 -2.56 -13.12
N GLU A 138 0.62 -1.29 -12.71
CA GLU A 138 -0.32 -0.80 -11.70
C GLU A 138 -1.67 -0.47 -12.35
N LYS A 139 -2.77 -0.72 -11.64
CA LYS A 139 -4.13 -0.49 -12.17
C LYS A 139 -4.39 0.96 -12.60
N SER A 140 -3.82 1.91 -11.85
CA SER A 140 -3.92 3.35 -12.12
C SER A 140 -2.73 3.90 -12.90
N TYR A 141 -1.86 3.02 -13.42
CA TYR A 141 -0.62 3.35 -14.09
C TYR A 141 0.34 4.22 -13.26
N ARG A 142 0.18 4.23 -11.93
CA ARG A 142 0.96 5.06 -11.01
C ARG A 142 1.48 4.27 -9.83
N LYS A 143 2.75 4.49 -9.54
CA LYS A 143 3.45 3.93 -8.38
C LYS A 143 4.12 5.06 -7.60
N SER A 144 4.18 4.95 -6.27
CA SER A 144 4.93 5.93 -5.47
C SER A 144 6.44 5.85 -5.74
N ILE A 145 7.10 7.00 -5.86
CA ILE A 145 8.51 7.10 -6.29
C ILE A 145 9.50 6.39 -5.35
N HIS A 146 9.18 6.26 -4.06
CA HIS A 146 10.06 5.57 -3.10
C HIS A 146 10.17 4.07 -3.31
N LYS A 147 9.34 3.50 -4.17
CA LYS A 147 9.45 2.10 -4.60
C LYS A 147 10.47 1.91 -5.73
N LEU A 148 10.97 3.00 -6.33
CA LEU A 148 12.02 2.92 -7.35
C LEU A 148 13.36 2.54 -6.68
N PRO A 149 14.12 1.58 -7.24
CA PRO A 149 15.46 1.29 -6.74
C PRO A 149 16.33 2.54 -6.75
N LYS A 150 16.95 2.84 -5.60
CA LYS A 150 17.84 4.00 -5.45
C LYS A 150 17.20 5.34 -5.82
N TRP A 151 15.89 5.50 -5.62
CA TRP A 151 15.12 6.71 -5.94
C TRP A 151 15.67 8.02 -5.36
N THR A 152 16.47 7.97 -4.29
CA THR A 152 17.09 9.16 -3.70
C THR A 152 18.27 9.70 -4.51
N ARG A 153 18.83 8.90 -5.42
CA ARG A 153 19.99 9.24 -6.25
C ARG A 153 19.64 9.36 -7.75
N VAL A 154 18.54 8.76 -8.17
CA VAL A 154 18.05 8.80 -9.55
C VAL A 154 17.13 10.00 -9.74
N SER A 155 17.35 10.78 -10.80
CA SER A 155 16.49 11.91 -11.18
C SER A 155 15.39 11.46 -12.14
N GLN A 156 14.20 11.14 -11.61
CA GLN A 156 12.99 10.92 -12.40
C GLN A 156 12.07 12.15 -12.28
N ARG A 157 11.73 12.79 -13.41
CA ARG A 157 10.88 14.00 -13.42
C ARG A 157 9.73 13.93 -14.42
N VAL A 158 9.97 13.35 -15.60
CA VAL A 158 8.98 13.27 -16.68
C VAL A 158 8.32 11.89 -16.67
N ASN A 159 7.00 11.88 -16.81
CA ASN A 159 6.20 10.67 -17.02
C ASN A 159 5.62 10.72 -18.44
N PRO A 160 5.28 9.57 -19.06
CA PRO A 160 4.65 9.56 -20.37
C PRO A 160 3.33 10.35 -20.38
N PRO A 161 3.03 11.11 -21.43
CA PRO A 161 1.81 11.91 -21.52
C PRO A 161 0.57 11.01 -21.53
N GLY A 162 -0.52 11.45 -20.89
CA GLY A 162 -1.80 10.72 -20.82
C GLY A 162 -1.94 9.72 -19.67
N PHE A 163 -0.91 9.55 -18.82
CA PHE A 163 -0.93 8.68 -17.65
C PHE A 163 -0.72 9.48 -16.37
#